data_AF-M4B0P7-F1
#
_entry.id   AF-M4B0P7-F1
#
_cell.length_a   1.000
_cell.length_b   1.000
_cell.length_c   1.000
_cell.angle_alpha   90.00
_cell.angle_beta   90.00
_cell.angle_gamma   90.00
#
_symmetry.space_group_name_H-M   'P 1'
#
loop_
_entity.id
_entity.type
_entity.pdbx_description
1 polymer ?
#
loop_
_entity_poly.entity_id
_entity_poly.type
_entity_poly.pdbx_seq_one_letter_code
_entity_poly.pdbx_strand_id
1 'polypeptide(L)'
;SFPRGPLRSGMTRLLLLLVLAVSCRCCPDKCLCSLETVKCQNQDLVEMPPSLPANTKSLFVTGNKIAQISDSSFPTRLENLSEMYLSGNEMEYVHAGAFKNLPNLVRLDLSNNSFQNFSESAFPNDSKLQFLNLSRSVNNYTTLHFFVHANLSNLTTLDLSNNDLLLLPDGMFNGLPGLATLNLRNSSLIKFQSVDKNGALPALSDLDLRDNNLTDLPNATMAGFDLRLDLRVQLAGNPWHCNCYISDLLAWLKDSTQVVDKIELTCADPEAVRHRPLLQVQQSQLTCTGDMQRVLKTSYVFLGLVLALIGVMFLLVLFLNRKGIKRWMYNIRDACRDHMEGYHYRYEINSDPRLANLSINSDV
;
A
#
# COMPACT_ATOMS: atom_id res chain seq x y z
N SER A 1 -56.74 41.50 61.75
CA SER A 1 -56.72 40.07 61.33
C SER A 1 -55.66 39.91 60.25
N PHE A 2 -54.58 39.21 60.57
CA PHE A 2 -53.51 38.76 59.65
C PHE A 2 -54.08 37.84 58.53
N PRO A 3 -53.35 37.49 57.45
CA PRO A 3 -51.90 37.63 57.30
C PRO A 3 -51.35 38.21 55.98
N ARG A 4 -50.19 38.86 56.11
CA ARG A 4 -49.13 38.87 55.09
C ARG A 4 -48.61 37.43 54.93
N GLY A 5 -48.74 36.86 53.73
CA GLY A 5 -48.23 35.54 53.33
C GLY A 5 -47.45 35.63 52.01
N PRO A 6 -46.55 34.68 51.71
CA PRO A 6 -45.23 34.99 51.15
C PRO A 6 -45.16 34.83 49.63
N LEU A 7 -45.24 35.94 48.87
CA LEU A 7 -44.91 35.92 47.43
C LEU A 7 -43.40 35.81 47.12
N ARG A 8 -42.53 35.84 48.14
CA ARG A 8 -41.07 35.74 47.95
C ARG A 8 -40.54 34.32 47.71
N SER A 9 -41.30 33.27 48.04
CA SER A 9 -40.81 31.87 47.96
C SER A 9 -40.79 31.30 46.53
N GLY A 10 -41.75 31.69 45.69
CA GLY A 10 -41.88 31.19 44.32
C GLY A 10 -40.78 31.70 43.39
N MET A 11 -40.46 33.00 43.45
CA MET A 11 -39.37 33.56 42.65
C MET A 11 -38.00 33.09 43.10
N THR A 12 -37.75 32.90 44.41
CA THR A 12 -36.48 32.32 44.88
C THR A 12 -36.35 30.85 44.53
N ARG A 13 -37.44 30.07 44.51
CA ARG A 13 -37.41 28.66 44.04
C ARG A 13 -37.23 28.57 42.53
N LEU A 14 -37.83 29.48 41.75
CA LEU A 14 -37.64 29.55 40.31
C LEU A 14 -36.23 30.03 39.96
N LEU A 15 -35.68 31.01 40.69
CA LEU A 15 -34.29 31.43 40.60
C LEU A 15 -33.33 30.34 41.10
N LEU A 16 -33.65 29.56 42.14
CA LEU A 16 -32.83 28.40 42.54
C LEU A 16 -32.88 27.29 41.48
N LEU A 17 -34.04 27.01 40.88
CA LEU A 17 -34.18 26.05 39.78
C LEU A 17 -33.48 26.53 38.51
N LEU A 18 -33.52 27.84 38.22
CA LEU A 18 -32.77 28.46 37.13
C LEU A 18 -31.27 28.52 37.42
N VAL A 19 -30.84 28.77 38.66
CA VAL A 19 -29.42 28.75 39.08
C VAL A 19 -28.87 27.32 39.09
N LEU A 20 -29.69 26.32 39.45
CA LEU A 20 -29.39 24.89 39.28
C LEU A 20 -29.38 24.49 37.79
N ALA A 21 -30.17 25.14 36.93
CA ALA A 21 -30.16 24.94 35.48
C ALA A 21 -29.03 25.70 34.75
N VAL A 22 -28.45 26.74 35.37
CA VAL A 22 -27.38 27.60 34.80
C VAL A 22 -25.97 27.07 35.10
N SER A 23 -25.85 25.84 35.61
CA SER A 23 -24.54 25.19 35.71
C SER A 23 -24.64 23.68 35.56
N CYS A 24 -25.23 23.21 34.45
CA CYS A 24 -24.91 21.83 34.09
C CYS A 24 -23.49 21.76 33.56
N ARG A 25 -22.59 21.41 34.49
CA ARG A 25 -21.38 20.61 34.28
C ARG A 25 -21.78 19.22 33.76
N CYS A 26 -22.53 19.19 32.67
CA CYS A 26 -23.09 17.97 32.13
C CYS A 26 -21.97 17.23 31.41
N CYS A 27 -21.36 16.30 32.14
CA CYS A 27 -20.58 15.26 31.50
C CYS A 27 -21.49 14.49 30.53
N PRO A 28 -21.06 14.20 29.30
CA PRO A 28 -21.90 13.44 28.39
C PRO A 28 -22.25 12.07 28.97
N ASP A 29 -23.43 11.57 28.62
CA ASP A 29 -23.86 10.24 29.04
C ASP A 29 -22.85 9.19 28.56
N LYS A 30 -22.63 8.17 29.41
CA LYS A 30 -21.58 7.13 29.26
C LYS A 30 -20.14 7.63 29.37
N CYS A 31 -19.90 8.92 29.60
CA CYS A 31 -18.56 9.46 29.79
C CYS A 31 -18.24 9.72 31.26
N LEU A 32 -16.95 9.75 31.58
CA LEU A 32 -16.40 10.15 32.86
C LEU A 32 -15.66 11.48 32.69
N CYS A 33 -16.06 12.49 33.43
CA CYS A 33 -15.45 13.82 33.39
C CYS A 33 -14.72 14.10 34.70
N SER A 34 -13.46 14.50 34.59
CA SER A 34 -12.62 14.86 35.73
C SER A 34 -11.77 16.07 35.37
N LEU A 35 -11.96 17.17 36.10
CA LEU A 35 -11.29 18.45 35.86
C LEU A 35 -11.49 18.94 34.41
N GLU A 36 -10.45 18.86 33.59
CA GLU A 36 -10.40 19.26 32.18
C GLU A 36 -10.34 18.04 31.24
N THR A 37 -10.56 16.83 31.75
CA THR A 37 -10.50 15.58 30.99
C THR A 37 -11.88 14.95 30.87
N VAL A 38 -12.23 14.53 29.66
CA VAL A 38 -13.45 13.78 29.35
C VAL A 38 -13.05 12.43 28.77
N LYS A 39 -13.54 11.33 29.36
CA LYS A 39 -13.25 9.95 28.94
C LYS A 39 -14.53 9.20 28.59
N CYS A 40 -14.66 8.82 27.33
CA CYS A 40 -15.76 8.10 26.73
C CYS A 40 -15.22 6.82 26.06
N GLN A 41 -14.66 5.89 26.82
CA GLN A 41 -13.90 4.76 26.28
C GLN A 41 -14.70 3.45 26.35
N ASN A 42 -14.72 2.67 25.27
CA ASN A 42 -15.41 1.37 25.21
C ASN A 42 -16.90 1.45 25.61
N GLN A 43 -17.62 2.43 25.06
CA GLN A 43 -19.01 2.74 25.41
C GLN A 43 -20.00 2.45 24.27
N ASP A 44 -19.53 1.78 23.21
CA ASP A 44 -20.29 1.50 21.98
C ASP A 44 -20.87 2.77 21.35
N LEU A 45 -20.16 3.90 21.43
CA LEU A 45 -20.60 5.15 20.80
C LEU A 45 -20.51 5.03 19.29
N VAL A 46 -21.59 5.38 18.59
CA VAL A 46 -21.63 5.44 17.12
C VAL A 46 -21.37 6.84 16.58
N GLU A 47 -21.44 7.85 17.45
CA GLU A 47 -21.23 9.26 17.13
C GLU A 47 -20.50 9.95 18.29
N MET A 48 -19.94 11.14 17.99
CA MET A 48 -19.34 11.99 19.01
C MET A 48 -20.40 12.47 20.00
N PRO A 49 -20.09 12.56 21.32
CA PRO A 49 -21.04 13.09 22.28
C PRO A 49 -21.49 14.52 21.91
N PRO A 50 -22.80 14.83 21.94
CA PRO A 50 -23.35 16.07 21.36
C PRO A 50 -22.96 17.33 22.14
N SER A 51 -22.59 17.18 23.41
CA SER A 51 -22.13 18.28 24.25
C SER A 51 -20.92 17.84 25.07
N LEU A 52 -19.91 18.70 25.11
CA LEU A 52 -18.69 18.52 25.88
C LEU A 52 -18.52 19.74 26.82
N PRO A 53 -18.02 19.56 28.05
CA PRO A 53 -17.71 20.68 28.94
C PRO A 53 -16.76 21.69 28.27
N ALA A 54 -17.07 22.98 28.35
CA ALA A 54 -16.28 24.03 27.68
C ALA A 54 -14.82 24.11 28.16
N ASN A 55 -14.53 23.65 29.39
CA ASN A 55 -13.18 23.61 29.95
C ASN A 55 -12.41 22.32 29.59
N THR A 56 -12.94 21.47 28.69
CA THR A 56 -12.27 20.24 28.28
C THR A 56 -10.97 20.56 27.56
N LYS A 57 -9.86 20.04 28.07
CA LYS A 57 -8.52 20.12 27.50
C LYS A 57 -8.10 18.81 26.83
N SER A 58 -8.47 17.68 27.41
CA SER A 58 -8.16 16.34 26.89
C SER A 58 -9.42 15.49 26.73
N LEU A 59 -9.64 14.98 25.53
CA LEU A 59 -10.81 14.17 25.18
C LEU A 59 -10.37 12.77 24.73
N PHE A 60 -10.87 11.75 25.40
CA PHE A 60 -10.61 10.34 25.07
C PHE A 60 -11.91 9.68 24.62
N VAL A 61 -12.02 9.30 23.35
CA VAL A 61 -13.20 8.61 22.77
C VAL A 61 -12.73 7.32 22.08
N THR A 62 -11.83 6.60 22.74
CA THR A 62 -11.14 5.42 22.20
C THR A 62 -11.98 4.15 22.32
N GLY A 63 -11.87 3.23 21.36
CA GLY A 63 -12.54 1.93 21.46
C GLY A 63 -14.06 1.99 21.27
N ASN A 64 -14.57 2.88 20.43
CA ASN A 64 -15.99 2.96 20.10
C ASN A 64 -16.25 2.56 18.63
N LYS A 65 -17.43 2.88 18.09
CA LYS A 65 -17.91 2.49 16.77
C LYS A 65 -18.21 3.71 15.90
N ILE A 66 -17.42 4.77 16.07
CA ILE A 66 -17.62 6.03 15.36
C ILE A 66 -17.10 5.88 13.94
N ALA A 67 -18.01 5.93 12.96
CA ALA A 67 -17.68 5.69 11.54
C ALA A 67 -17.20 6.94 10.79
N GLN A 68 -17.54 8.14 11.28
CA GLN A 68 -17.20 9.38 10.60
C GLN A 68 -17.10 10.56 11.55
N ILE A 69 -16.37 11.58 11.14
CA ILE A 69 -16.32 12.86 11.83
C ILE A 69 -16.50 14.00 10.84
N SER A 70 -17.32 14.97 11.22
CA SER A 70 -17.70 16.14 10.43
C SER A 70 -17.76 17.37 11.29
N ASP A 71 -18.03 18.52 10.68
CA ASP A 71 -18.16 19.78 11.39
C ASP A 71 -19.35 19.79 12.38
N SER A 72 -20.39 19.01 12.12
CA SER A 72 -21.51 18.76 13.04
C SER A 72 -21.14 17.91 14.26
N SER A 73 -20.04 17.14 14.22
CA SER A 73 -19.57 16.34 15.35
C SER A 73 -19.08 17.20 16.52
N PHE A 74 -18.74 18.46 16.25
CA PHE A 74 -18.32 19.45 17.26
C PHE A 74 -19.18 20.71 17.11
N PRO A 75 -20.43 20.72 17.62
CA PRO A 75 -21.35 21.83 17.41
C PRO A 75 -20.94 23.12 18.13
N THR A 76 -20.07 23.01 19.13
CA THR A 76 -19.54 24.14 19.91
C THR A 76 -18.04 24.27 19.71
N ARG A 77 -17.55 25.50 19.73
CA ARG A 77 -16.12 25.79 19.64
C ARG A 77 -15.43 25.46 20.97
N LEU A 78 -14.48 24.54 20.95
CA LEU A 78 -13.77 24.07 22.14
C LEU A 78 -12.42 24.77 22.25
N GLU A 79 -12.43 25.96 22.84
CA GLU A 79 -11.23 26.81 22.95
C GLU A 79 -10.11 26.18 23.78
N ASN A 80 -10.42 25.34 24.76
CA ASN A 80 -9.41 24.74 25.63
C ASN A 80 -8.90 23.38 25.15
N LEU A 81 -9.57 22.74 24.18
CA LEU A 81 -9.23 21.38 23.78
C LEU A 81 -7.89 21.37 23.04
N SER A 82 -6.91 20.69 23.63
CA SER A 82 -5.55 20.56 23.09
C SER A 82 -5.21 19.15 22.66
N GLU A 83 -5.84 18.13 23.26
CA GLU A 83 -5.55 16.73 22.98
C GLU A 83 -6.83 15.94 22.73
N MET A 84 -6.85 15.18 21.65
CA MET A 84 -7.98 14.33 21.29
C MET A 84 -7.50 12.95 20.85
N TYR A 85 -8.07 11.91 21.47
CA TYR A 85 -7.75 10.51 21.23
C TYR A 85 -9.01 9.78 20.75
N LEU A 86 -9.00 9.38 19.48
CA LEU A 86 -10.06 8.69 18.76
C LEU A 86 -9.59 7.32 18.25
N SER A 87 -8.55 6.77 18.89
CA SER A 87 -7.95 5.51 18.48
C SER A 87 -8.89 4.32 18.68
N GLY A 88 -8.84 3.33 17.78
CA GLY A 88 -9.63 2.11 17.92
C GLY A 88 -11.12 2.34 17.70
N ASN A 89 -11.47 3.20 16.75
CA ASN A 89 -12.84 3.36 16.28
C ASN A 89 -13.00 2.62 14.93
N GLU A 90 -14.17 2.75 14.31
CA GLU A 90 -14.47 2.21 12.99
C GLU A 90 -14.45 3.34 11.94
N MET A 91 -13.59 4.34 12.12
CA MET A 91 -13.68 5.58 11.35
C MET A 91 -13.23 5.36 9.91
N GLU A 92 -14.14 5.65 8.97
CA GLU A 92 -13.95 5.52 7.53
C GLU A 92 -13.80 6.90 6.84
N TYR A 93 -14.45 7.94 7.39
CA TYR A 93 -14.53 9.25 6.75
C TYR A 93 -14.19 10.40 7.70
N VAL A 94 -13.27 11.27 7.25
CA VAL A 94 -13.06 12.59 7.85
C VAL A 94 -13.49 13.65 6.85
N HIS A 95 -14.61 14.32 7.14
CA HIS A 95 -15.23 15.29 6.25
C HIS A 95 -14.56 16.67 6.31
N ALA A 96 -14.86 17.51 5.32
CA ALA A 96 -14.39 18.89 5.27
C ALA A 96 -14.80 19.67 6.52
N GLY A 97 -13.89 20.45 7.10
CA GLY A 97 -14.13 21.25 8.29
C GLY A 97 -14.36 20.45 9.57
N ALA A 98 -14.09 19.14 9.58
CA ALA A 98 -14.22 18.26 10.75
C ALA A 98 -13.63 18.86 12.03
N PHE A 99 -12.46 19.51 11.94
CA PHE A 99 -11.74 20.04 13.09
C PHE A 99 -11.80 21.58 13.20
N LYS A 100 -12.70 22.24 12.45
CA LYS A 100 -12.78 23.72 12.40
C LYS A 100 -13.07 24.37 13.75
N ASN A 101 -13.79 23.65 14.63
CA ASN A 101 -14.21 24.13 15.95
C ASN A 101 -13.20 23.78 17.06
N LEU A 102 -12.00 23.29 16.71
CA LEU A 102 -10.94 22.88 17.63
C LEU A 102 -9.66 23.74 17.42
N PRO A 103 -9.70 25.06 17.63
CA PRO A 103 -8.64 25.99 17.20
C PRO A 103 -7.30 25.81 17.93
N ASN A 104 -7.30 25.14 19.08
CA ASN A 104 -6.11 24.93 19.91
C ASN A 104 -5.69 23.46 19.98
N LEU A 105 -6.19 22.61 19.06
CA LEU A 105 -5.81 21.21 19.01
C LEU A 105 -4.34 21.07 18.64
N VAL A 106 -3.57 20.41 19.50
CA VAL A 106 -2.12 20.18 19.36
C VAL A 106 -1.83 18.71 19.05
N ARG A 107 -2.60 17.79 19.64
CA ARG A 107 -2.41 16.35 19.49
C ARG A 107 -3.70 15.68 19.05
N LEU A 108 -3.60 14.91 17.97
CA LEU A 108 -4.70 14.12 17.45
C LEU A 108 -4.23 12.68 17.22
N ASP A 109 -4.87 11.75 17.91
CA ASP A 109 -4.67 10.32 17.70
C ASP A 109 -5.88 9.69 17.03
N LEU A 110 -5.67 9.24 15.79
CA LEU A 110 -6.65 8.57 14.95
C LEU A 110 -6.20 7.14 14.60
N SER A 111 -5.26 6.57 15.35
CA SER A 111 -4.72 5.23 15.07
C SER A 111 -5.76 4.12 15.22
N ASN A 112 -5.51 2.96 14.61
CA ASN A 112 -6.43 1.82 14.65
C ASN A 112 -7.85 2.23 14.18
N ASN A 113 -7.93 2.76 12.96
CA ASN A 113 -9.18 3.07 12.26
C ASN A 113 -9.14 2.44 10.86
N SER A 114 -10.03 2.83 9.95
CA SER A 114 -10.13 2.22 8.62
C SER A 114 -10.52 3.25 7.55
N PHE A 115 -9.71 4.30 7.41
CA PHE A 115 -10.00 5.42 6.54
C PHE A 115 -10.11 5.00 5.07
N GLN A 116 -11.24 5.32 4.46
CA GLN A 116 -11.46 5.25 3.03
C GLN A 116 -11.23 6.63 2.38
N ASN A 117 -11.55 7.71 3.11
CA ASN A 117 -11.36 9.07 2.64
C ASN A 117 -11.03 10.03 3.81
N PHE A 118 -10.05 10.89 3.58
CA PHE A 118 -9.68 11.98 4.47
C PHE A 118 -9.70 13.30 3.67
N SER A 119 -10.56 14.23 4.07
CA SER A 119 -10.72 15.49 3.33
C SER A 119 -9.50 16.40 3.46
N GLU A 120 -9.08 17.01 2.35
CA GLU A 120 -7.97 17.98 2.28
C GLU A 120 -8.23 19.24 3.12
N SER A 121 -9.50 19.57 3.35
CA SER A 121 -9.95 20.71 4.15
C SER A 121 -10.53 20.31 5.51
N ALA A 122 -10.20 19.12 6.01
CA ALA A 122 -10.61 18.67 7.35
C ALA A 122 -10.09 19.60 8.46
N PHE A 123 -8.87 20.11 8.30
CA PHE A 123 -8.22 21.03 9.24
C PHE A 123 -8.37 22.49 8.81
N PRO A 124 -8.48 23.43 9.77
CA PRO A 124 -8.42 24.86 9.47
C PRO A 124 -6.99 25.28 9.07
N ASN A 125 -6.86 26.36 8.30
CA ASN A 125 -5.57 26.85 7.79
C ASN A 125 -4.60 27.30 8.90
N ASP A 126 -5.13 27.76 10.04
CA ASP A 126 -4.38 28.21 11.23
C ASP A 126 -4.22 27.09 12.27
N SER A 127 -4.33 25.83 11.85
CA SER A 127 -4.20 24.66 12.71
C SER A 127 -2.91 24.69 13.54
N LYS A 128 -3.05 24.45 14.85
CA LYS A 128 -1.95 24.34 15.82
C LYS A 128 -1.49 22.89 16.01
N LEU A 129 -1.96 21.97 15.17
CA LEU A 129 -1.66 20.55 15.29
C LEU A 129 -0.16 20.30 15.15
N GLN A 130 0.43 19.65 16.15
CA GLN A 130 1.86 19.31 16.20
C GLN A 130 2.08 17.80 16.09
N PHE A 131 1.15 17.00 16.58
CA PHE A 131 1.24 15.54 16.57
C PHE A 131 -0.01 14.95 15.92
N LEU A 132 0.20 14.10 14.90
CA LEU A 132 -0.84 13.34 14.22
C LEU A 132 -0.44 11.86 14.16
N ASN A 133 -1.27 11.00 14.75
CA ASN A 133 -1.10 9.55 14.66
C ASN A 133 -2.18 8.94 13.76
N LEU A 134 -1.74 8.35 12.67
CA LEU A 134 -2.53 7.61 11.67
C LEU A 134 -2.02 6.17 11.52
N SER A 135 -1.33 5.63 12.54
CA SER A 135 -0.88 4.24 12.52
C SER A 135 -2.06 3.27 12.45
N ARG A 136 -1.93 2.19 11.68
CA ARG A 136 -2.99 1.17 11.49
C ARG A 136 -4.36 1.78 11.13
N SER A 137 -4.37 2.75 10.24
CA SER A 137 -5.60 3.47 9.89
C SER A 137 -5.84 3.69 8.40
N VAL A 138 -4.81 3.53 7.57
CA VAL A 138 -4.84 3.90 6.15
C VAL A 138 -5.06 2.65 5.31
N ASN A 139 -6.22 2.55 4.66
CA ASN A 139 -6.56 1.39 3.82
C ASN A 139 -6.14 1.52 2.36
N ASN A 140 -5.95 2.74 1.87
CA ASN A 140 -5.55 2.98 0.48
C ASN A 140 -4.54 4.14 0.39
N TYR A 141 -3.71 4.07 -0.65
CA TYR A 141 -2.73 5.12 -0.96
C TYR A 141 -3.40 6.49 -1.17
N THR A 142 -4.60 6.54 -1.74
CA THR A 142 -5.35 7.78 -2.02
C THR A 142 -5.68 8.56 -0.76
N THR A 143 -5.84 7.89 0.38
CA THR A 143 -6.16 8.54 1.66
C THR A 143 -5.06 9.51 2.06
N LEU A 144 -3.79 9.25 1.70
CA LEU A 144 -2.67 10.14 2.01
C LEU A 144 -2.55 11.34 1.08
N HIS A 145 -3.28 11.38 -0.04
CA HIS A 145 -3.24 12.53 -0.96
C HIS A 145 -3.68 13.84 -0.30
N PHE A 146 -4.46 13.78 0.78
CA PHE A 146 -4.87 14.98 1.49
C PHE A 146 -3.68 15.81 1.99
N PHE A 147 -2.54 15.17 2.33
CA PHE A 147 -1.34 15.88 2.76
C PHE A 147 -0.72 16.74 1.65
N VAL A 148 -1.00 16.45 0.38
CA VAL A 148 -0.51 17.24 -0.77
C VAL A 148 -1.09 18.66 -0.73
N HIS A 149 -2.35 18.79 -0.29
CA HIS A 149 -3.11 20.05 -0.29
C HIS A 149 -3.38 20.60 1.11
N ALA A 150 -3.26 19.78 2.15
CA ALA A 150 -3.37 20.22 3.53
C ALA A 150 -2.29 21.25 3.86
N ASN A 151 -2.59 22.18 4.76
CA ASN A 151 -1.62 23.12 5.29
C ASN A 151 -1.44 22.89 6.80
N LEU A 152 -0.57 21.96 7.16
CA LEU A 152 -0.26 21.63 8.55
C LEU A 152 1.14 22.16 8.89
N SER A 153 1.29 23.48 8.83
CA SER A 153 2.58 24.17 9.03
C SER A 153 3.22 23.92 10.40
N ASN A 154 2.43 23.61 11.42
CA ASN A 154 2.90 23.34 12.78
C ASN A 154 3.13 21.84 13.07
N LEU A 155 2.82 20.95 12.13
CA LEU A 155 2.94 19.52 12.37
C LEU A 155 4.41 19.13 12.41
N THR A 156 4.85 18.61 13.56
CA THR A 156 6.24 18.19 13.81
C THR A 156 6.38 16.68 13.82
N THR A 157 5.35 15.96 14.25
CA THR A 157 5.36 14.50 14.36
C THR A 157 4.20 13.88 13.60
N LEU A 158 4.52 12.97 12.68
CA LEU A 158 3.56 12.18 11.93
C LEU A 158 3.88 10.69 12.09
N ASP A 159 2.92 9.94 12.63
CA ASP A 159 3.00 8.49 12.70
C ASP A 159 2.10 7.84 11.64
N LEU A 160 2.73 7.15 10.69
CA LEU A 160 2.12 6.37 9.62
C LEU A 160 2.54 4.89 9.68
N SER A 161 3.03 4.43 10.84
CA SER A 161 3.49 3.06 11.02
C SER A 161 2.35 2.05 10.91
N ASN A 162 2.70 0.81 10.58
CA ASN A 162 1.76 -0.30 10.53
C ASN A 162 0.57 -0.05 9.58
N ASN A 163 0.83 0.59 8.43
CA ASN A 163 -0.14 0.80 7.36
C ASN A 163 0.36 0.13 6.09
N ASP A 164 -0.48 -0.37 5.20
CA ASP A 164 -0.01 -1.03 3.97
C ASP A 164 0.32 -0.03 2.85
N LEU A 165 1.32 0.82 3.10
CA LEU A 165 1.77 1.88 2.21
C LEU A 165 2.85 1.35 1.27
N LEU A 166 2.43 0.81 0.11
CA LEU A 166 3.40 0.40 -0.92
C LEU A 166 4.32 1.56 -1.33
N LEU A 167 3.76 2.77 -1.46
CA LEU A 167 4.45 4.00 -1.85
C LEU A 167 3.86 5.18 -1.06
N LEU A 168 4.61 6.28 -1.02
CA LEU A 168 4.17 7.56 -0.49
C LEU A 168 3.76 8.49 -1.63
N PRO A 169 2.70 9.32 -1.47
CA PRO A 169 2.35 10.27 -2.51
C PRO A 169 3.43 11.31 -2.79
N ASP A 170 3.63 11.60 -4.07
CA ASP A 170 4.51 12.66 -4.52
C ASP A 170 4.03 13.99 -3.95
N GLY A 171 4.95 14.73 -3.33
CA GLY A 171 4.63 16.00 -2.71
C GLY A 171 3.76 15.90 -1.45
N MET A 172 3.58 14.73 -0.83
CA MET A 172 2.84 14.64 0.44
C MET A 172 3.45 15.55 1.53
N PHE A 173 4.75 15.82 1.48
CA PHE A 173 5.44 16.69 2.43
C PHE A 173 5.26 18.18 2.13
N ASN A 174 4.65 18.54 0.99
CA ASN A 174 4.38 19.92 0.61
C ASN A 174 3.49 20.66 1.60
N GLY A 175 2.56 19.93 2.23
CA GLY A 175 1.66 20.41 3.26
C GLY A 175 2.23 20.33 4.68
N LEU A 176 3.44 19.79 4.85
CA LEU A 176 4.06 19.45 6.13
C LEU A 176 5.45 20.11 6.31
N PRO A 177 5.59 21.44 6.12
CA PRO A 177 6.91 22.10 6.09
C PRO A 177 7.66 22.06 7.43
N GLY A 178 6.96 21.88 8.56
CA GLY A 178 7.54 21.78 9.90
C GLY A 178 7.84 20.36 10.37
N LEU A 179 7.68 19.35 9.52
CA LEU A 179 7.79 17.95 9.93
C LEU A 179 9.23 17.60 10.32
N ALA A 180 9.40 17.11 11.54
CA ALA A 180 10.69 16.74 12.12
C ALA A 180 10.79 15.23 12.37
N THR A 181 9.69 14.57 12.75
CA THR A 181 9.66 13.15 13.07
C THR A 181 8.63 12.44 12.19
N LEU A 182 9.10 11.45 11.43
CA LEU A 182 8.26 10.62 10.57
C LEU A 182 8.47 9.14 10.89
N ASN A 183 7.40 8.49 11.33
CA ASN A 183 7.39 7.05 11.57
C ASN A 183 6.65 6.32 10.44
N LEU A 184 7.38 5.51 9.68
CA LEU A 184 6.89 4.67 8.59
C LEU A 184 7.19 3.20 8.85
N ARG A 185 7.42 2.83 10.11
CA ARG A 185 7.77 1.46 10.48
C ARG A 185 6.67 0.48 10.10
N ASN A 186 7.06 -0.69 9.60
CA ASN A 186 6.13 -1.77 9.28
C ASN A 186 5.03 -1.33 8.31
N SER A 187 5.40 -0.57 7.27
CA SER A 187 4.44 0.01 6.33
C SER A 187 4.51 -0.55 4.91
N SER A 188 5.19 -1.68 4.70
CA SER A 188 5.29 -2.37 3.39
C SER A 188 5.88 -1.53 2.25
N LEU A 189 6.61 -0.44 2.56
CA LEU A 189 7.19 0.45 1.55
C LEU A 189 8.24 -0.27 0.71
N ILE A 190 8.13 -0.15 -0.62
CA ILE A 190 9.14 -0.69 -1.55
C ILE A 190 10.23 0.33 -1.91
N LYS A 191 9.92 1.62 -1.76
CA LYS A 191 10.82 2.73 -2.08
C LYS A 191 10.53 3.92 -1.17
N PHE A 192 11.58 4.68 -0.87
CA PHE A 192 11.49 5.97 -0.20
C PHE A 192 12.13 7.06 -1.07
N GLN A 193 11.28 7.83 -1.74
CA GLN A 193 11.67 8.94 -2.63
C GLN A 193 10.58 10.01 -2.61
N SER A 194 10.20 10.52 -1.44
CA SER A 194 9.24 11.63 -1.39
C SER A 194 9.98 12.91 -1.03
N VAL A 195 9.98 13.81 -2.00
CA VAL A 195 10.65 15.12 -1.98
C VAL A 195 9.63 16.24 -1.75
N ASP A 196 10.08 17.32 -1.15
CA ASP A 196 9.33 18.57 -0.98
C ASP A 196 9.23 19.36 -2.31
N LYS A 197 8.60 20.53 -2.25
CA LYS A 197 8.40 21.44 -3.40
C LYS A 197 9.71 21.84 -4.12
N ASN A 198 10.85 21.73 -3.44
CA ASN A 198 12.16 22.10 -3.96
C ASN A 198 12.97 20.88 -4.42
N GLY A 199 12.38 19.68 -4.40
CA GLY A 199 13.07 18.44 -4.72
C GLY A 199 14.01 17.96 -3.61
N ALA A 200 13.90 18.53 -2.40
CA ALA A 200 14.71 18.15 -1.24
C ALA A 200 13.91 17.26 -0.28
N LEU A 201 14.60 16.48 0.56
CA LEU A 201 13.91 15.82 1.66
C LEU A 201 13.41 16.88 2.67
N PRO A 202 12.22 16.67 3.28
CA PRO A 202 11.76 17.49 4.39
C PRO A 202 12.84 17.58 5.48
N ALA A 203 12.82 18.64 6.28
CA ALA A 203 13.81 18.91 7.33
C ALA A 203 13.62 17.98 8.55
N LEU A 204 13.58 16.67 8.29
CA LEU A 204 13.43 15.62 9.29
C LEU A 204 14.68 15.54 10.17
N SER A 205 14.43 15.32 11.46
CA SER A 205 15.43 14.95 12.47
C SER A 205 15.37 13.45 12.77
N ASP A 206 14.19 12.82 12.67
CA ASP A 206 14.01 11.41 12.97
C ASP A 206 13.14 10.73 11.90
N LEU A 207 13.66 9.67 11.31
CA LEU A 207 13.01 8.87 10.26
C LEU A 207 13.10 7.38 10.59
N ASP A 208 11.96 6.77 10.87
CA ASP A 208 11.86 5.32 11.10
C ASP A 208 11.30 4.62 9.85
N LEU A 209 12.17 3.87 9.15
CA LEU A 209 11.85 3.07 7.97
C LEU A 209 11.97 1.56 8.26
N ARG A 210 12.01 1.15 9.54
CA ARG A 210 12.18 -0.25 9.90
C ARG A 210 11.04 -1.13 9.42
N ASP A 211 11.33 -2.41 9.25
CA ASP A 211 10.33 -3.44 8.95
C ASP A 211 9.52 -3.15 7.66
N ASN A 212 10.12 -2.49 6.67
CA ASN A 212 9.52 -2.25 5.34
C ASN A 212 10.02 -3.28 4.31
N ASN A 213 9.70 -3.06 3.04
CA ASN A 213 10.10 -3.90 1.92
C ASN A 213 11.18 -3.22 1.04
N LEU A 214 12.04 -2.40 1.64
CA LEU A 214 13.11 -1.70 0.92
C LEU A 214 14.20 -2.70 0.53
N THR A 215 14.50 -2.78 -0.75
CA THR A 215 15.58 -3.64 -1.28
C THR A 215 16.90 -2.88 -1.48
N ASP A 216 16.80 -1.58 -1.72
CA ASP A 216 17.91 -0.66 -1.96
C ASP A 216 17.54 0.77 -1.47
N LEU A 217 18.53 1.66 -1.45
CA LEU A 217 18.31 3.10 -1.28
C LEU A 217 18.92 3.81 -2.48
N PRO A 218 18.13 4.57 -3.26
CA PRO A 218 18.65 5.32 -4.39
C PRO A 218 19.69 6.36 -3.97
N ASN A 219 20.68 6.62 -4.83
CA ASN A 219 21.73 7.62 -4.58
C ASN A 219 21.17 9.02 -4.28
N ALA A 220 20.06 9.39 -4.91
CA ALA A 220 19.37 10.65 -4.62
C ALA A 220 18.83 10.72 -3.18
N THR A 221 18.31 9.61 -2.65
CA THR A 221 17.81 9.52 -1.28
C THR A 221 18.96 9.62 -0.28
N MET A 222 20.07 8.92 -0.54
CA MET A 222 21.28 8.99 0.30
C MET A 222 21.88 10.40 0.31
N ALA A 223 22.02 11.04 -0.86
CA ALA A 223 22.47 12.43 -0.96
C ALA A 223 21.52 13.39 -0.24
N GLY A 224 20.21 13.14 -0.28
CA GLY A 224 19.22 13.88 0.48
C GLY A 224 19.42 13.74 1.99
N PHE A 225 19.76 12.54 2.48
CA PHE A 225 20.07 12.31 3.89
C PHE A 225 21.34 13.06 4.29
N ASP A 226 22.41 13.01 3.50
CA ASP A 226 23.68 13.67 3.81
C ASP A 226 23.55 15.20 3.96
N LEU A 227 22.56 15.82 3.30
CA LEU A 227 22.24 17.24 3.46
C LEU A 227 21.64 17.59 4.84
N ARG A 228 21.23 16.60 5.63
CA ARG A 228 20.56 16.76 6.93
C ARG A 228 21.42 16.19 8.06
N LEU A 229 22.44 16.92 8.49
CA LEU A 229 23.44 16.44 9.46
C LEU A 229 22.86 15.84 10.76
N ASP A 230 21.75 16.39 11.27
CA ASP A 230 21.11 15.92 12.50
C ASP A 230 20.06 14.81 12.29
N LEU A 231 19.89 14.33 11.06
CA LEU A 231 18.93 13.28 10.72
C LEU A 231 19.37 11.94 11.31
N ARG A 232 18.44 11.28 11.99
CA ARG A 232 18.56 9.93 12.51
C ARG A 232 17.67 9.01 11.69
N VAL A 233 18.25 8.01 11.05
CA VAL A 233 17.54 7.05 10.20
C VAL A 233 17.62 5.66 10.81
N GLN A 234 16.50 4.94 10.79
CA GLN A 234 16.40 3.54 11.20
C GLN A 234 15.93 2.69 10.01
N LEU A 235 16.68 1.62 9.70
CA LEU A 235 16.57 0.84 8.47
C LEU A 235 16.48 -0.67 8.69
N ALA A 236 16.58 -1.16 9.92
CA ALA A 236 16.52 -2.59 10.26
C ALA A 236 15.21 -3.25 9.80
N GLY A 237 15.26 -4.56 9.55
CA GLY A 237 14.08 -5.33 9.14
C GLY A 237 13.68 -5.17 7.67
N ASN A 238 14.48 -4.49 6.84
CA ASN A 238 14.26 -4.40 5.40
C ASN A 238 14.99 -5.51 4.61
N PRO A 239 14.41 -6.03 3.51
CA PRO A 239 14.99 -7.10 2.72
C PRO A 239 16.05 -6.61 1.72
N TRP A 240 17.19 -6.16 2.23
CA TRP A 240 18.29 -5.64 1.42
C TRP A 240 18.79 -6.63 0.37
N HIS A 241 18.80 -6.20 -0.90
CA HIS A 241 19.23 -7.00 -2.03
C HIS A 241 20.71 -6.76 -2.33
N CYS A 242 21.56 -7.62 -1.79
CA CYS A 242 23.02 -7.54 -1.82
C CYS A 242 23.63 -8.10 -3.10
N ASN A 243 23.28 -7.47 -4.23
CA ASN A 243 23.91 -7.72 -5.53
C ASN A 243 25.02 -6.69 -5.79
N CYS A 244 25.55 -6.63 -7.01
CA CYS A 244 26.62 -5.68 -7.33
C CYS A 244 26.21 -4.19 -7.39
N TYR A 245 24.91 -3.88 -7.48
CA TYR A 245 24.41 -2.50 -7.47
C TYR A 245 24.29 -1.93 -6.05
N ILE A 246 24.43 -2.75 -5.00
CA ILE A 246 24.39 -2.29 -3.60
C ILE A 246 25.68 -1.54 -3.18
N SER A 247 26.68 -1.42 -4.05
CA SER A 247 28.00 -0.86 -3.72
C SER A 247 27.92 0.55 -3.14
N ASP A 248 27.06 1.40 -3.71
CA ASP A 248 26.92 2.79 -3.29
C ASP A 248 26.29 2.88 -1.90
N LEU A 249 25.27 2.05 -1.64
CA LEU A 249 24.67 1.90 -0.31
C LEU A 249 25.69 1.40 0.73
N LEU A 250 26.51 0.42 0.37
CA LEU A 250 27.55 -0.09 1.28
C LEU A 250 28.63 0.95 1.58
N ALA A 251 29.02 1.76 0.59
CA ALA A 251 29.96 2.85 0.79
C ALA A 251 29.35 3.93 1.71
N TRP A 252 28.13 4.35 1.42
CA TRP A 252 27.40 5.33 2.22
C TRP A 252 27.19 4.86 3.67
N LEU A 253 26.80 3.60 3.90
CA LEU A 253 26.61 3.07 5.26
C LEU A 253 27.89 3.02 6.11
N LYS A 254 29.06 2.88 5.48
CA LYS A 254 30.35 2.88 6.18
C LYS A 254 30.67 4.27 6.71
N ASP A 255 30.42 5.29 5.90
CA ASP A 255 30.76 6.69 6.21
C ASP A 255 29.66 7.38 7.03
N SER A 256 28.40 6.95 6.89
CA SER A 256 27.26 7.57 7.56
C SER A 256 27.23 7.31 9.07
N THR A 257 27.01 8.40 9.81
CA THR A 257 26.69 8.41 11.25
C THR A 257 25.19 8.54 11.53
N GLN A 258 24.38 8.75 10.50
CA GLN A 258 22.95 9.03 10.60
C GLN A 258 22.12 7.75 10.79
N VAL A 259 22.59 6.63 10.24
CA VAL A 259 21.93 5.33 10.38
C VAL A 259 22.25 4.74 11.74
N VAL A 260 21.26 4.78 12.63
CA VAL A 260 21.41 4.39 14.04
C VAL A 260 21.60 2.88 14.19
N ASP A 261 20.89 2.09 13.38
CA ASP A 261 20.82 0.63 13.45
C ASP A 261 21.67 -0.06 12.35
N LYS A 262 22.72 0.60 11.86
CA LYS A 262 23.55 0.11 10.74
C LYS A 262 24.17 -1.27 10.95
N ILE A 263 24.37 -1.67 12.21
CA ILE A 263 24.96 -2.96 12.59
C ILE A 263 23.94 -4.11 12.45
N GLU A 264 22.64 -3.80 12.53
CA GLU A 264 21.54 -4.77 12.47
C GLU A 264 21.09 -5.06 11.03
N LEU A 265 21.62 -4.34 10.04
CA LEU A 265 21.24 -4.51 8.64
C LEU A 265 21.84 -5.79 8.07
N THR A 266 21.00 -6.69 7.55
CA THR A 266 21.42 -7.95 6.93
C THR A 266 20.88 -8.12 5.52
N CYS A 267 21.62 -8.83 4.67
CA CYS A 267 21.19 -9.18 3.32
C CYS A 267 20.04 -10.18 3.34
N ALA A 268 19.01 -9.95 2.53
CA ALA A 268 17.92 -10.91 2.34
C ALA A 268 18.07 -11.75 1.07
N ASP A 269 18.67 -11.19 0.02
CA ASP A 269 18.94 -11.84 -1.26
C ASP A 269 20.28 -11.33 -1.82
N PRO A 270 21.06 -12.10 -2.61
CA PRO A 270 20.83 -13.50 -3.00
C PRO A 270 21.13 -14.50 -1.87
N GLU A 271 20.60 -15.73 -2.00
CA GLU A 271 20.76 -16.83 -1.02
C GLU A 271 22.22 -17.04 -0.56
N ALA A 272 23.20 -16.81 -1.44
CA ALA A 272 24.63 -16.98 -1.13
C ALA A 272 25.15 -16.05 0.00
N VAL A 273 24.53 -14.88 0.17
CA VAL A 273 24.92 -13.88 1.18
C VAL A 273 23.79 -13.59 2.17
N ARG A 274 22.74 -14.41 2.17
CA ARG A 274 21.58 -14.23 3.05
C ARG A 274 21.98 -14.22 4.53
N HIS A 275 21.33 -13.36 5.30
CA HIS A 275 21.57 -13.10 6.72
C HIS A 275 22.96 -12.57 7.07
N ARG A 276 23.82 -12.29 6.07
CA ARG A 276 25.10 -11.63 6.35
C ARG A 276 24.88 -10.15 6.66
N PRO A 277 25.56 -9.59 7.68
CA PRO A 277 25.52 -8.16 7.95
C PRO A 277 26.05 -7.35 6.76
N LEU A 278 25.35 -6.29 6.35
CA LEU A 278 25.68 -5.48 5.17
C LEU A 278 27.13 -4.97 5.23
N LEU A 279 27.54 -4.45 6.39
CA LEU A 279 28.88 -3.89 6.60
C LEU A 279 30.02 -4.93 6.46
N GLN A 280 29.71 -6.22 6.52
CA GLN A 280 30.68 -7.31 6.42
C GLN A 280 30.74 -7.94 5.02
N VAL A 281 29.87 -7.53 4.09
CA VAL A 281 29.86 -8.07 2.73
C VAL A 281 31.03 -7.52 1.93
N GLN A 282 31.76 -8.42 1.26
CA GLN A 282 32.89 -8.06 0.39
C GLN A 282 32.45 -7.99 -1.08
N GLN A 283 33.13 -7.15 -1.86
CA GLN A 283 32.83 -6.96 -3.28
C GLN A 283 32.89 -8.27 -4.09
N SER A 284 33.77 -9.20 -3.72
CA SER A 284 33.91 -10.51 -4.39
C SER A 284 32.68 -11.42 -4.25
N GLN A 285 31.84 -11.17 -3.25
CA GLN A 285 30.63 -11.94 -2.97
C GLN A 285 29.39 -11.37 -3.68
N LEU A 286 29.50 -10.18 -4.28
CA LEU A 286 28.41 -9.50 -4.98
C LEU A 286 28.36 -9.95 -6.44
N THR A 287 27.28 -10.62 -6.85
CA THR A 287 27.11 -11.16 -8.20
C THR A 287 26.04 -10.40 -8.99
N CYS A 288 26.35 -9.94 -10.22
CA CYS A 288 25.37 -9.33 -11.14
C CYS A 288 24.79 -10.31 -12.18
N THR A 289 25.37 -11.50 -12.33
CA THR A 289 25.21 -12.35 -13.54
C THR A 289 23.84 -13.05 -13.66
N GLY A 290 22.91 -12.78 -12.74
CA GLY A 290 21.60 -13.41 -12.68
C GLY A 290 20.61 -13.00 -13.78
N ASP A 291 20.83 -11.88 -14.48
CA ASP A 291 19.85 -11.34 -15.43
C ASP A 291 19.83 -12.12 -16.75
N MET A 292 21.00 -12.45 -17.34
CA MET A 292 21.04 -13.29 -18.55
C MET A 292 20.45 -14.69 -18.29
N GLN A 293 20.76 -15.32 -17.17
CA GLN A 293 20.38 -16.72 -16.95
C GLN A 293 18.89 -16.90 -16.65
N ARG A 294 18.21 -15.89 -16.08
CA ARG A 294 16.75 -15.89 -15.91
C ARG A 294 16.02 -15.64 -17.23
N VAL A 295 16.50 -14.69 -18.04
CA VAL A 295 15.91 -14.38 -19.37
C VAL A 295 16.00 -15.57 -20.32
N LEU A 296 17.14 -16.28 -20.34
CA LEU A 296 17.24 -17.51 -21.15
C LEU A 296 16.26 -18.58 -20.67
N LYS A 297 16.10 -18.79 -19.36
CA LYS A 297 15.16 -19.79 -18.81
C LYS A 297 13.70 -19.47 -19.16
N THR A 298 13.26 -18.22 -19.03
CA THR A 298 11.88 -17.83 -19.39
C THR A 298 11.64 -17.97 -20.89
N SER A 299 12.63 -17.65 -21.73
CA SER A 299 12.56 -17.85 -23.18
C SER A 299 12.41 -19.33 -23.58
N TYR A 300 13.15 -20.24 -22.95
CA TYR A 300 13.06 -21.68 -23.26
C TYR A 300 11.72 -22.29 -22.81
N VAL A 301 11.19 -21.86 -21.66
CA VAL A 301 9.87 -22.32 -21.19
C VAL A 301 8.77 -21.86 -22.14
N PHE A 302 8.81 -20.60 -22.59
CA PHE A 302 7.86 -20.08 -23.57
C PHE A 302 7.94 -20.84 -24.90
N LEU A 303 9.15 -21.09 -25.41
CA LEU A 303 9.37 -21.90 -26.62
C LEU A 303 8.79 -23.32 -26.47
N GLY A 304 8.99 -23.96 -25.31
CA GLY A 304 8.43 -25.28 -25.01
C GLY A 304 6.90 -25.31 -25.04
N LEU A 305 6.24 -24.29 -24.47
CA LEU A 305 4.78 -24.16 -24.50
C LEU A 305 4.24 -23.96 -25.92
N VAL A 306 4.91 -23.13 -26.73
CA VAL A 306 4.53 -22.90 -28.14
C VAL A 306 4.66 -24.18 -28.96
N LEU A 307 5.77 -24.92 -28.81
CA LEU A 307 5.98 -26.19 -29.52
C LEU A 307 4.94 -27.25 -29.11
N ALA A 308 4.59 -27.31 -27.82
CA ALA A 308 3.54 -28.20 -27.33
C ALA A 308 2.17 -27.87 -27.94
N LEU A 309 1.80 -26.59 -28.01
CA LEU A 309 0.56 -26.15 -28.64
C LEU A 309 0.49 -26.48 -30.13
N ILE A 310 1.59 -26.26 -30.86
CA ILE A 310 1.70 -26.63 -32.28
C ILE A 310 1.52 -28.15 -32.44
N GLY A 311 2.15 -28.95 -31.59
CA GLY A 311 2.01 -30.41 -31.59
C GLY A 311 0.57 -30.86 -31.34
N VAL A 312 -0.12 -30.26 -30.37
CA VAL A 312 -1.54 -30.56 -30.07
C VAL A 312 -2.45 -30.18 -31.24
N MET A 313 -2.24 -29.01 -31.84
CA MET A 313 -3.01 -28.58 -33.02
C MET A 313 -2.79 -29.51 -34.21
N PHE A 314 -1.54 -29.91 -34.47
CA PHE A 314 -1.23 -30.85 -35.53
C PHE A 314 -1.90 -32.21 -35.31
N LEU A 315 -1.82 -32.76 -34.09
CA LEU A 315 -2.51 -34.01 -33.73
C LEU A 315 -4.03 -33.89 -33.85
N LEU A 316 -4.62 -32.75 -33.46
CA LEU A 316 -6.05 -32.48 -33.63
C LEU A 316 -6.45 -32.48 -35.10
N VAL A 317 -5.67 -31.81 -35.96
CA VAL A 317 -5.90 -31.78 -37.42
C VAL A 317 -5.84 -33.19 -38.01
N LEU A 318 -4.85 -33.99 -37.64
CA LEU A 318 -4.75 -35.39 -38.05
C LEU A 318 -5.93 -36.22 -37.55
N PHE A 319 -6.38 -35.99 -36.31
CA PHE A 319 -7.50 -36.69 -35.71
C PHE A 319 -8.83 -36.36 -36.41
N LEU A 320 -9.11 -35.07 -36.65
CA LEU A 320 -10.32 -34.63 -37.36
C LEU A 320 -10.34 -35.16 -38.79
N ASN A 321 -9.19 -35.18 -39.46
CA ASN A 321 -9.07 -35.68 -40.83
C ASN A 321 -8.81 -37.19 -40.93
N ARG A 322 -8.81 -37.95 -39.82
CA ARG A 322 -8.41 -39.37 -39.82
C ARG A 322 -9.17 -40.24 -40.81
N LYS A 323 -10.46 -39.97 -41.03
CA LYS A 323 -11.30 -40.70 -41.99
C LYS A 323 -10.94 -40.34 -43.43
N GLY A 324 -10.71 -39.06 -43.70
CA GLY A 324 -10.28 -38.55 -45.01
C GLY A 324 -8.89 -39.07 -45.38
N ILE A 325 -7.94 -39.04 -44.43
CA ILE A 325 -6.58 -39.56 -44.60
C ILE A 325 -6.61 -41.07 -44.88
N LYS A 326 -7.41 -41.84 -44.12
CA LYS A 326 -7.58 -43.28 -44.39
C LYS A 326 -8.12 -43.53 -45.80
N ARG A 327 -9.17 -42.80 -46.20
CA ARG A 327 -9.76 -42.92 -47.54
C ARG A 327 -8.76 -42.56 -48.64
N TRP A 328 -8.01 -41.48 -48.48
CA TRP A 328 -6.96 -41.05 -49.40
C TRP A 328 -5.85 -42.10 -49.51
N MET A 329 -5.42 -42.67 -48.39
CA MET A 329 -4.39 -43.71 -48.35
C MET A 329 -4.86 -45.01 -49.04
N TYR A 330 -6.12 -45.42 -48.87
CA TYR A 330 -6.68 -46.55 -49.62
C TYR A 330 -6.75 -46.25 -51.12
N ASN A 331 -7.26 -45.08 -51.53
CA ASN A 331 -7.32 -44.69 -52.94
C ASN A 331 -5.94 -44.65 -53.61
N ILE A 332 -4.91 -44.17 -52.92
CA ILE A 332 -3.53 -44.19 -53.43
C ILE A 332 -3.01 -45.61 -53.58
N ARG A 333 -3.22 -46.46 -52.57
CA ARG A 333 -2.80 -47.85 -52.63
C ARG A 333 -3.46 -48.56 -53.81
N ASP A 334 -4.76 -48.31 -54.01
CA ASP A 334 -5.53 -48.93 -55.08
C ASP A 334 -5.05 -48.37 -56.44
N ALA A 335 -4.80 -47.06 -56.56
CA ALA A 335 -4.21 -46.47 -57.78
C ALA A 335 -2.79 -47.03 -58.09
N CYS A 336 -1.95 -47.22 -57.08
CA CYS A 336 -0.64 -47.86 -57.25
C CYS A 336 -0.78 -49.34 -57.65
N ARG A 337 -1.76 -50.04 -57.08
CA ARG A 337 -2.05 -51.44 -57.40
C ARG A 337 -2.51 -51.57 -58.85
N ASP A 338 -3.46 -50.75 -59.29
CA ASP A 338 -3.93 -50.73 -60.68
C ASP A 338 -2.80 -50.41 -61.65
N HIS A 339 -1.91 -49.48 -61.28
CA HIS A 339 -0.74 -49.15 -62.09
C HIS A 339 0.24 -50.33 -62.19
N MET A 340 0.52 -51.03 -61.09
CA MET A 340 1.37 -52.23 -61.08
C MET A 340 0.75 -53.40 -61.85
N GLU A 341 -0.56 -53.64 -61.70
CA GLU A 341 -1.27 -54.68 -62.46
C GLU A 341 -1.26 -54.35 -63.97
N GLY A 342 -1.40 -53.07 -64.34
CA GLY A 342 -1.23 -52.61 -65.72
C GLY A 342 0.17 -52.87 -66.29
N TYR A 343 1.24 -52.70 -65.48
CA TYR A 343 2.59 -53.10 -65.88
C TYR A 343 2.71 -54.62 -66.06
N HIS A 344 2.08 -55.41 -65.19
CA HIS A 344 2.09 -56.87 -65.27
C HIS A 344 1.40 -57.39 -66.54
N TYR A 345 0.21 -56.87 -66.87
CA TYR A 345 -0.52 -57.23 -68.10
C TYR A 345 0.26 -56.86 -69.38
N ARG A 346 0.92 -55.70 -69.41
CA ARG A 346 1.79 -55.31 -70.54
C ARG A 346 3.02 -56.20 -70.67
N TYR A 347 3.53 -56.72 -69.56
CA TYR A 347 4.65 -57.65 -69.57
C TYR A 347 4.23 -59.01 -70.13
N GLU A 348 3.08 -59.55 -69.69
CA GLU A 348 2.59 -60.86 -70.12
C GLU A 348 2.26 -60.92 -71.62
N ILE A 349 1.64 -59.88 -72.19
CA ILE A 349 1.35 -59.78 -73.63
C ILE A 349 2.63 -59.77 -74.48
N ASN A 350 3.71 -59.15 -74.00
CA ASN A 350 5.00 -59.12 -74.70
C ASN A 350 5.80 -60.42 -74.53
N SER A 351 5.38 -61.31 -73.63
CA SER A 351 6.07 -62.58 -73.35
C SER A 351 5.34 -63.83 -73.84
N ASP A 352 4.17 -63.71 -74.49
CA ASP A 352 3.53 -64.83 -75.20
C ASP A 352 4.23 -65.09 -76.56
N PRO A 353 4.96 -66.20 -76.75
CA PRO A 353 5.67 -66.49 -77.99
C PRO A 353 4.74 -66.71 -79.19
N ARG A 354 3.43 -66.89 -78.97
CA ARG A 354 2.47 -67.16 -80.06
C ARG A 354 2.02 -65.87 -80.77
N LEU A 355 2.05 -64.72 -80.11
CA LEU A 355 1.75 -63.41 -80.72
C LEU A 355 2.99 -62.75 -81.34
N ALA A 356 4.20 -63.09 -80.88
CA ALA A 356 5.45 -62.66 -81.53
C ALA A 356 5.58 -63.14 -82.98
N ASN A 357 4.86 -64.20 -83.37
CA ASN A 357 4.85 -64.72 -84.74
C ASN A 357 3.70 -64.21 -85.61
N LEU A 358 2.75 -63.43 -85.08
CA LEU A 358 1.69 -62.81 -85.88
C LEU A 358 2.01 -61.36 -86.29
N SER A 359 3.00 -60.72 -85.67
CA SER A 359 3.44 -59.36 -86.04
C SER A 359 4.65 -59.31 -86.97
N ILE A 360 5.17 -60.45 -87.46
CA ILE A 360 6.27 -60.43 -88.44
C ILE A 360 5.76 -60.39 -89.88
N ASN A 361 4.49 -60.70 -90.18
CA ASN A 361 4.02 -60.73 -91.58
C ASN A 361 2.54 -60.36 -91.78
N SER A 362 2.16 -59.11 -91.48
CA SER A 362 1.14 -58.46 -92.32
C SER A 362 1.27 -56.95 -92.20
N ASP A 363 2.06 -56.47 -93.16
CA ASP A 363 2.24 -55.13 -93.72
C ASP A 363 2.03 -53.98 -92.78
N VAL A 364 3.10 -53.22 -92.56
CA VAL A 364 2.91 -51.80 -92.23
C VAL A 364 2.27 -51.58 -90.85
#